data_AF-A0A957S2P7-F1
#
_entry.id   AF-A0A957S2P7-F1
#
_cell.length_a   1.000
_cell.length_b   1.000
_cell.length_c   1.000
_cell.angle_alpha   90.00
_cell.angle_beta   90.00
_cell.angle_gamma   90.00
#
_symmetry.space_group_name_H-M   'P 1'
#
loop_
_entity.id
_entity.type
_entity.pdbx_description
1 polymer ?
#
loop_
_entity_poly.entity_id
_entity_poly.type
_entity_poly.pdbx_seq_one_letter_code
_entity_poly.pdbx_strand_id
1 'polypeptide(L)' 'MLSSLKKLLSAEPVLDARQTEPGRNEPCPCGSGRKYKRCCQEGKRKR' A
#
# COMPACT_ATOMS: atom_id res chain seq x y z
N MET A 1 10.88 -14.95 -35.17
CA MET A 1 11.90 -14.36 -34.27
C MET A 1 11.37 -13.28 -33.33
N LEU A 2 10.40 -12.43 -33.73
CA LEU A 2 9.87 -11.33 -32.89
C LEU A 2 8.79 -11.76 -31.86
N SER A 3 8.29 -12.99 -31.90
CA SER A 3 7.21 -13.45 -31.01
C SER A 3 7.71 -13.85 -29.61
N SER A 4 8.99 -14.21 -29.46
CA SER A 4 9.56 -14.66 -28.19
C SER A 4 9.92 -13.50 -27.25
N LEU A 5 10.11 -12.29 -27.79
CA LEU A 5 10.51 -11.10 -27.03
C LEU A 5 9.32 -10.44 -26.28
N LYS A 6 8.07 -10.77 -26.65
CA LYS A 6 6.88 -10.22 -25.98
C LYS A 6 6.63 -10.78 -24.57
N LYS A 7 7.18 -11.95 -24.23
CA LYS A 7 6.86 -12.66 -22.97
C LYS A 7 7.56 -12.05 -21.73
N LEU A 8 8.65 -11.32 -21.92
CA LEU A 8 9.49 -10.78 -20.84
C LEU A 8 9.09 -9.35 -20.44
N LEU A 9 8.28 -8.66 -21.24
CA LEU A 9 7.83 -7.29 -20.99
C LEU A 9 6.42 -7.20 -20.37
N SER A 10 5.80 -8.33 -20.03
CA SER A 10 4.39 -8.36 -19.58
C SER A 10 4.21 -8.70 -18.09
N ALA A 11 5.30 -8.84 -17.34
CA ALA A 11 5.23 -8.91 -15.88
C ALA A 11 5.25 -7.48 -15.33
N GLU A 12 4.14 -6.76 -15.54
CA GLU A 12 3.82 -5.60 -14.72
C GLU A 12 3.89 -6.05 -13.25
N PRO A 13 4.53 -5.29 -12.34
CA PRO A 13 4.48 -5.64 -10.93
C PRO A 13 3.01 -5.66 -10.54
N VAL A 14 2.50 -6.84 -10.18
CA VAL A 14 1.27 -6.95 -9.42
C VAL A 14 1.53 -6.22 -8.12
N LEU A 15 1.27 -4.92 -8.12
CA LEU A 15 1.11 -4.12 -6.93
C LEU A 15 -0.09 -4.76 -6.26
N ASP A 16 0.16 -5.77 -5.42
CA ASP A 16 -0.88 -6.47 -4.68
C ASP A 16 -1.44 -5.44 -3.69
N ALA A 17 -2.40 -4.68 -4.20
CA ALA A 17 -3.10 -3.61 -3.51
C ALA A 17 -4.10 -4.17 -2.50
N ARG A 18 -3.90 -5.42 -2.04
CA ARG A 18 -4.26 -5.81 -0.68
C ARG A 18 -3.33 -5.07 0.29
N GLN A 19 -3.36 -3.74 0.20
CA GLN A 19 -2.87 -2.84 1.22
C GLN A 19 -3.69 -3.16 2.47
N THR A 20 -3.18 -4.10 3.25
CA THR A 20 -3.56 -4.24 4.64
C THR A 20 -3.46 -2.84 5.22
N GLU A 21 -4.59 -2.30 5.71
CA GLU A 21 -4.57 -0.98 6.35
C GLU A 21 -3.43 -0.99 7.36
N PRO A 22 -2.53 0.02 7.35
CA PRO A 22 -1.38 0.03 8.23
C PRO A 22 -1.84 -0.19 9.68
N GLY A 23 -1.05 -0.95 10.43
CA GLY A 23 -1.35 -1.25 11.81
C GLY A 23 -1.59 0.04 12.60
N ARG A 24 -2.56 0.03 13.52
CA ARG A 24 -2.97 1.20 14.32
C ARG A 24 -1.77 1.95 14.96
N ASN A 25 -0.71 1.24 15.33
CA ASN A 25 0.49 1.80 15.95
C ASN A 25 1.67 2.09 15.01
N GLU A 26 1.60 1.70 13.75
CA GLU A 26 2.66 1.89 12.76
C GLU A 26 2.80 3.36 12.33
N PRO A 27 3.96 3.78 11.80
CA PRO A 27 4.11 5.11 11.21
C PRO A 27 3.09 5.33 10.10
N CYS A 28 2.50 6.53 10.06
CA CYS A 28 1.46 6.85 9.10
C CYS A 28 2.05 7.02 7.68
N PRO A 29 1.51 6.33 6.65
CA PRO A 29 2.05 6.37 5.29
C PRO A 29 1.89 7.74 4.62
N CYS A 30 1.17 8.70 5.22
CA CYS A 30 1.11 10.09 4.74
C CYS A 30 2.38 10.91 5.01
N GLY A 31 3.40 10.32 5.66
CA GLY A 31 4.68 11.00 5.92
C GLY A 31 4.69 11.93 7.14
N SER A 32 3.62 11.94 7.96
CA SER A 32 3.54 12.83 9.12
C SER A 32 4.45 12.46 10.30
N GLY A 33 5.07 11.26 10.27
CA GLY A 33 5.82 10.70 11.40
C GLY A 33 4.97 10.30 12.61
N ARG A 34 3.65 10.50 12.57
CA ARG A 34 2.72 10.10 13.65
C ARG A 34 2.29 8.64 13.49
N LYS A 35 1.85 8.01 14.58
CA LYS A 35 1.19 6.69 14.52
C LYS A 35 -0.10 6.77 13.70
N TYR A 36 -0.42 5.76 12.89
CA TYR A 36 -1.60 5.74 12.01
C TYR A 36 -2.91 6.08 12.75
N LYS A 37 -3.09 5.53 13.97
CA LYS A 37 -4.23 5.82 14.85
C LYS A 37 -4.40 7.24 15.31
N ARG A 38 -3.31 8.01 15.31
CA ARG A 38 -3.26 9.41 15.73
C ARG A 38 -3.16 10.37 14.54
N CYS A 39 -3.27 9.84 13.33
CA CYS A 39 -3.18 10.59 12.09
C CYS A 39 -4.40 10.25 11.23
N CYS A 40 -4.23 9.48 10.15
CA CYS A 40 -5.31 9.19 9.20
C CYS A 40 -6.45 8.34 9.78
N GLN A 41 -6.27 7.67 10.92
CA GLN A 41 -7.30 6.82 11.55
C GLN A 41 -7.91 7.43 12.84
N GLU A 42 -7.51 8.63 13.27
CA GLU A 42 -7.99 9.23 14.53
C GLU A 42 -9.53 9.37 14.58
N GLY A 43 -10.17 9.66 13.44
CA GLY A 43 -11.63 9.85 13.33
C GLY A 43 -12.47 8.57 13.28
N LYS A 44 -11.86 7.36 13.20
CA LYS A 44 -12.60 6.09 13.03
C LYS A 44 -12.98 5.38 14.35
N ARG A 45 -12.97 6.07 15.50
CA ARG A 45 -13.33 5.44 16.79
C ARG A 45 -14.84 5.17 16.85
N LYS A 46 -15.27 3.94 16.57
CA LYS A 46 -16.63 3.48 16.87
C LYS A 46 -16.79 3.48 18.40
N ARG A 47 -17.82 4.19 18.86
CA ARG A 47 -18.25 4.30 20.25
C ARG A 47 -18.75 2.96 20.77
#